data_AF-A0A8B6CCK6-F1
#
_entry.id   AF-A0A8B6CCK6-F1
#
_cell.length_a   1.000
_cell.length_b   1.000
_cell.length_c   1.000
_cell.angle_alpha   90.00
_cell.angle_beta   90.00
_cell.angle_gamma   90.00
#
_symmetry.space_group_name_H-M   'P 1'
#
loop_
_entity.id
_entity.type
_entity.pdbx_description
1 polymer ?
#
loop_
_entity_poly.entity_id
_entity_poly.type
_entity_poly.pdbx_seq_one_letter_code
_entity_poly.pdbx_strand_id
1 'polypeptide(L)'
;MKLPIIILLCLLSSADSHNYKRLLQVLTNFGIKEKSSITGNGLHERGQSDQTYHAYICENQFLTIRCPIGYIIRIIEANFGRQGSTHCRGRHADQLCYTAWTIQELGSHCYWRQKCTVFASTKIFGDPCTDVDKYLSLSYQCESTSGKD
;
A
#
# COMPACT_ATOMS: atom_id res chain seq x y z
N MET A 1 -6.25 19.42 20.11
CA MET A 1 -7.22 19.38 18.99
C MET A 1 -6.44 19.31 17.68
N LYS A 2 -6.22 18.11 17.14
CA LYS A 2 -5.44 17.91 15.91
C LYS A 2 -6.39 17.93 14.72
N LEU A 3 -6.32 18.99 13.93
CA LEU A 3 -6.88 19.03 12.58
C LEU A 3 -6.21 17.92 11.76
N PRO A 4 -6.96 17.05 11.05
CA PRO A 4 -6.35 15.96 10.30
C PRO A 4 -5.66 16.50 9.06
N ILE A 5 -4.35 16.24 8.97
CA ILE A 5 -3.46 16.51 7.83
C ILE A 5 -4.01 15.95 6.49
N ILE A 6 -5.01 15.07 6.56
CA ILE A 6 -5.70 14.45 5.43
C ILE A 6 -6.42 15.48 4.55
N ILE A 7 -6.90 16.61 5.09
CA ILE A 7 -7.57 17.65 4.28
C ILE A 7 -6.55 18.46 3.44
N LEU A 8 -5.29 18.56 3.89
CA LEU A 8 -4.27 19.34 3.19
C LEU A 8 -3.80 18.66 1.89
N LEU A 9 -3.90 17.33 1.82
CA LEU A 9 -3.57 16.56 0.61
C LEU A 9 -4.67 16.65 -0.46
N CYS A 10 -5.93 16.90 -0.08
CA CYS A 10 -7.02 17.10 -1.04
C CYS A 10 -6.94 18.43 -1.80
N LEU A 11 -6.28 19.46 -1.25
CA LEU A 11 -6.13 20.76 -1.95
C LEU A 11 -4.99 20.78 -2.97
N LEU A 12 -4.12 19.76 -2.98
CA LEU A 12 -3.02 19.66 -3.95
C LEU A 12 -3.39 18.89 -5.23
N SER A 13 -4.59 18.30 -5.30
CA SER A 13 -5.02 17.52 -6.48
C SER A 13 -5.55 18.36 -7.66
N SER A 14 -5.42 19.68 -7.62
CA SER A 14 -5.67 20.58 -8.76
C SER A 14 -4.39 20.99 -9.50
N ALA A 15 -3.25 20.38 -9.18
CA ALA A 15 -1.97 20.73 -9.78
C ALA A 15 -1.66 19.89 -11.03
N ASP A 16 -1.72 20.53 -12.21
CA ASP A 16 -1.16 20.04 -13.48
C ASP A 16 0.23 19.39 -13.29
N SER A 17 0.55 18.38 -14.11
CA SER A 17 1.81 17.61 -14.16
C SER A 17 3.10 18.45 -13.99
N HIS A 18 3.07 19.72 -14.42
CA HIS A 18 4.15 20.69 -14.24
C HIS A 18 4.40 21.13 -12.78
N ASN A 19 3.35 21.25 -11.97
CA ASN A 19 3.43 21.62 -10.55
C ASN A 19 3.90 20.45 -9.68
N TYR A 20 3.56 19.21 -10.04
CA TYR A 20 4.07 18.02 -9.36
C TYR A 20 5.60 17.91 -9.48
N LYS A 21 6.18 18.15 -10.67
CA LYS A 21 7.64 18.16 -10.84
C LYS A 21 8.34 19.24 -10.01
N ARG A 22 7.73 20.42 -9.85
CA ARG A 22 8.25 21.49 -8.98
C ARG A 22 8.13 21.13 -7.51
N LEU A 23 7.01 20.52 -7.10
CA LEU A 23 6.82 20.02 -5.74
C LEU A 23 7.87 18.97 -5.40
N LEU A 24 8.15 18.02 -6.31
CA LEU A 24 9.21 17.04 -6.16
C LEU A 24 10.59 17.67 -6.00
N GLN A 25 10.92 18.72 -6.78
CA GLN A 25 12.17 19.46 -6.60
C GLN A 25 12.27 20.15 -5.23
N VAL A 26 11.17 20.75 -4.75
CA VAL A 26 11.12 21.35 -3.41
C VAL A 26 11.30 20.30 -2.33
N LEU A 27 10.62 19.15 -2.44
CA LEU A 27 10.76 18.03 -1.50
C LEU A 27 12.19 17.46 -1.48
N THR A 28 12.86 17.36 -2.64
CA THR A 28 14.26 16.92 -2.69
C THR A 28 15.23 17.93 -2.05
N ASN A 29 14.94 19.24 -2.10
CA ASN A 29 15.73 20.25 -1.39
C ASN A 29 15.58 20.16 0.14
N PHE A 30 14.48 19.58 0.63
CA PHE A 30 14.27 19.23 2.04
C PHE A 30 14.74 17.80 2.38
N GLY A 31 15.43 17.12 1.47
CA GLY A 31 15.96 15.77 1.68
C GLY A 31 14.94 14.65 1.57
N ILE A 32 13.70 14.93 1.14
CA ILE A 32 12.64 13.95 0.95
C ILE A 32 12.82 13.34 -0.45
N LYS A 33 13.26 12.08 -0.52
CA LYS A 33 13.40 11.32 -1.78
C LYS A 33 12.16 10.46 -2.00
N GLU A 34 11.56 10.51 -3.19
CA GLU A 34 10.60 9.48 -3.59
C GLU A 34 11.32 8.13 -3.69
N LYS A 35 10.80 7.10 -3.01
CA LYS A 35 11.26 5.72 -3.19
C LYS A 35 10.86 5.29 -4.60
N SER A 36 11.82 5.24 -5.52
CA SER A 36 11.56 4.73 -6.86
C SER A 36 11.19 3.25 -6.79
N SER A 37 10.09 2.88 -7.43
CA SER A 37 9.74 1.48 -7.70
C SER A 37 10.80 0.90 -8.64
N ILE A 38 11.61 -0.04 -8.16
CA ILE A 38 12.48 -0.85 -9.00
C ILE A 38 11.81 -2.20 -9.22
N THR A 39 11.24 -2.38 -10.41
CA THR A 39 11.06 -3.70 -11.02
C THR A 39 12.44 -4.24 -11.40
N GLY A 40 12.92 -5.29 -10.74
CA GLY A 40 14.16 -5.97 -11.13
C GLY A 40 14.48 -7.21 -10.27
N ASN A 41 14.69 -8.35 -10.94
CA ASN A 41 15.27 -9.56 -10.35
C ASN A 41 16.79 -9.36 -10.14
N GLY A 42 17.31 -9.56 -8.92
CA GLY A 42 18.77 -9.61 -8.70
C GLY A 42 19.24 -9.47 -7.25
N LEU A 43 19.77 -10.58 -6.72
CA LEU A 43 20.84 -10.79 -5.72
C LEU A 43 20.92 -9.90 -4.45
N HIS A 44 20.91 -10.61 -3.32
CA HIS A 44 20.93 -10.16 -1.93
C HIS A 44 22.32 -9.64 -1.51
N GLU A 45 22.43 -8.36 -1.18
CA GLU A 45 23.58 -7.79 -0.47
C GLU A 45 23.26 -7.66 1.03
N ARG A 46 24.18 -8.14 1.87
CA ARG A 46 24.10 -8.11 3.33
C ARG A 46 24.09 -6.66 3.84
N GLY A 47 22.95 -6.26 4.39
CA GLY A 47 22.77 -4.99 5.12
C GLY A 47 21.35 -4.45 4.96
N GLN A 48 20.35 -5.04 5.62
CA GLN A 48 18.94 -4.68 5.40
C GLN A 48 18.18 -4.46 6.71
N SER A 49 17.96 -3.18 7.03
CA SER A 49 16.90 -2.70 7.90
C SER A 49 16.16 -1.58 7.16
N ASP A 50 15.29 -1.92 6.20
CA ASP A 50 14.14 -1.13 5.66
C ASP A 50 13.66 -1.66 4.28
N GLN A 51 13.52 -2.98 4.10
CA GLN A 51 12.96 -3.52 2.85
C GLN A 51 11.44 -3.53 2.93
N THR A 52 10.79 -2.78 2.03
CA THR A 52 9.33 -2.70 1.91
C THR A 52 8.88 -3.43 0.65
N TYR A 53 7.98 -4.39 0.83
CA TYR A 53 7.39 -5.18 -0.24
C TYR A 53 6.03 -4.59 -0.62
N HIS A 54 5.71 -4.59 -1.90
CA HIS A 54 4.42 -4.14 -2.42
C HIS A 54 3.67 -5.31 -3.06
N ALA A 55 2.37 -5.39 -2.82
CA ALA A 55 1.53 -6.41 -3.41
C ALA A 55 0.14 -5.85 -3.74
N TYR A 56 -0.51 -6.46 -4.73
CA TYR A 56 -1.89 -6.17 -5.07
C TYR A 56 -2.63 -7.42 -5.55
N ILE A 57 -3.95 -7.45 -5.42
CA ILE A 57 -4.82 -8.45 -6.03
C ILE A 57 -6.17 -7.81 -6.39
N CYS A 58 -6.79 -8.26 -7.48
CA CYS A 58 -8.11 -7.78 -7.87
C CYS A 58 -9.18 -8.27 -6.90
N GLU A 59 -10.30 -7.56 -6.86
CA GLU A 59 -11.49 -8.01 -6.15
C GLU A 59 -11.91 -9.43 -6.57
N ASN A 60 -12.44 -10.18 -5.60
CA ASN A 60 -12.85 -11.58 -5.71
C ASN A 60 -11.70 -12.57 -5.97
N GLN A 61 -10.47 -12.22 -5.58
CA GLN A 61 -9.31 -13.10 -5.67
C GLN A 61 -8.58 -13.23 -4.33
N PHE A 62 -7.75 -14.25 -4.21
CA PHE A 62 -6.91 -14.48 -3.02
C PHE A 62 -5.52 -13.89 -3.20
N LEU A 63 -5.09 -13.09 -2.24
CA LEU A 63 -3.69 -12.68 -2.11
C LEU A 63 -3.01 -13.53 -1.05
N THR A 64 -1.77 -13.98 -1.34
CA THR A 64 -0.89 -14.58 -0.34
C THR A 64 0.40 -13.78 -0.25
N ILE A 65 0.74 -13.33 0.96
CA ILE A 65 2.03 -12.71 1.28
C ILE A 65 2.81 -13.57 2.26
N ARG A 66 4.14 -13.50 2.19
CA ARG A 66 5.03 -14.33 2.98
C ARG A 66 6.32 -13.62 3.34
N CYS A 67 6.78 -13.86 4.57
CA CYS A 67 8.12 -13.53 5.04
C CYS A 67 9.03 -14.77 5.12
N PRO A 68 10.35 -14.59 5.08
CA PRO A 68 11.32 -15.66 5.34
C PRO A 68 11.12 -16.32 6.71
N ILE A 69 11.73 -17.48 6.91
CA ILE A 69 11.74 -18.16 8.22
C ILE A 69 12.45 -17.26 9.24
N GLY A 70 11.88 -17.14 10.45
CA GLY A 70 12.37 -16.22 11.49
C GLY A 70 11.88 -14.78 11.36
N TYR A 71 10.95 -14.49 10.44
CA TYR A 71 10.38 -13.18 10.24
C TYR A 71 8.84 -13.23 10.20
N ILE A 72 8.22 -12.09 10.53
CA ILE A 72 6.78 -11.90 10.60
C ILE A 72 6.34 -10.68 9.79
N ILE A 73 5.10 -10.71 9.32
CA ILE A 73 4.51 -9.66 8.50
C ILE A 73 4.13 -8.46 9.38
N ARG A 74 4.60 -7.28 8.97
CA ARG A 74 4.07 -5.99 9.38
C ARG A 74 3.54 -5.23 8.17
N ILE A 75 2.21 -5.06 8.11
CA ILE A 75 1.56 -4.17 7.14
C ILE A 75 1.93 -2.71 7.45
N ILE A 76 2.26 -1.94 6.43
CA ILE A 76 2.63 -0.51 6.52
C ILE A 76 1.47 0.35 6.01
N GLU A 77 0.97 0.04 4.81
CA GLU A 77 -0.19 0.69 4.20
C GLU A 77 -1.05 -0.37 3.52
N ALA A 78 -2.37 -0.12 3.43
CA ALA A 78 -3.28 -0.95 2.66
C ALA A 78 -4.51 -0.16 2.20
N ASN A 79 -5.03 -0.50 1.02
CA ASN A 79 -6.26 0.03 0.48
C ASN A 79 -7.02 -1.04 -0.32
N PHE A 80 -8.29 -1.26 0.01
CA PHE A 80 -9.22 -2.01 -0.84
C PHE A 80 -10.11 -1.00 -1.55
N GLY A 81 -9.76 -0.67 -2.79
CA GLY A 81 -10.31 0.47 -3.51
C GLY A 81 -9.67 0.59 -4.89
N ARG A 82 -9.45 1.83 -5.34
CA ARG A 82 -8.79 2.13 -6.61
C ARG A 82 -7.93 3.38 -6.49
N GLN A 83 -6.65 3.27 -6.82
CA GLN A 83 -5.68 4.38 -6.76
C GLN A 83 -5.15 4.75 -8.16
N GLY A 84 -5.66 4.11 -9.21
CA GLY A 84 -5.30 4.36 -10.60
C GLY A 84 -5.79 3.25 -11.54
N SER A 85 -5.39 3.35 -12.81
CA SER A 85 -5.84 2.48 -13.90
C SER A 85 -4.87 1.36 -14.27
N THR A 86 -3.68 1.31 -13.64
CA THR A 86 -2.62 0.36 -13.97
C THR A 86 -2.98 -1.08 -13.58
N HIS A 87 -3.66 -1.26 -12.44
CA HIS A 87 -4.01 -2.57 -11.89
C HIS A 87 -5.50 -2.89 -12.08
N CYS A 88 -5.80 -4.17 -12.33
CA CYS A 88 -7.17 -4.70 -12.40
C CYS A 88 -8.07 -3.86 -13.31
N ARG A 89 -7.80 -3.90 -14.62
CA ARG A 89 -8.52 -3.10 -15.62
C ARG A 89 -10.00 -3.48 -15.63
N GLY A 90 -10.84 -2.45 -15.66
CA GLY A 90 -12.29 -2.61 -15.62
C GLY A 90 -12.99 -1.30 -15.99
N ARG A 91 -14.31 -1.25 -15.75
CA ARG A 91 -15.12 -0.05 -15.94
C ARG A 91 -14.72 0.97 -14.86
N HIS A 92 -14.75 2.26 -15.21
CA HIS A 92 -14.42 3.33 -14.27
C HIS A 92 -12.98 3.26 -13.70
N ALA A 93 -12.01 2.82 -14.52
CA ALA A 93 -10.59 2.70 -14.13
C ALA A 93 -9.94 4.02 -13.65
N ASP A 94 -10.57 5.15 -13.97
CA ASP A 94 -10.10 6.49 -13.59
C ASP A 94 -10.74 7.01 -12.28
N GLN A 95 -11.72 6.29 -11.71
CA GLN A 95 -12.37 6.70 -10.48
C GLN A 95 -11.55 6.24 -9.26
N LEU A 96 -10.99 7.21 -8.54
CA LEU A 96 -10.25 6.93 -7.31
C LEU A 96 -11.21 6.57 -6.17
N CYS A 97 -10.84 5.56 -5.39
CA CYS A 97 -11.56 5.09 -4.22
C CYS A 97 -10.60 4.62 -3.12
N TYR A 98 -10.89 5.04 -1.90
CA TYR A 98 -10.10 4.70 -0.72
C TYR A 98 -10.99 4.19 0.40
N THR A 99 -10.53 3.13 1.08
CA THR A 99 -11.22 2.50 2.19
C THR A 99 -10.37 2.58 3.45
N ALA A 100 -10.74 3.48 4.37
CA ALA A 100 -9.91 3.88 5.51
C ALA A 100 -9.58 2.73 6.49
N TRP A 101 -10.46 1.73 6.62
CA TRP A 101 -10.29 0.62 7.55
C TRP A 101 -9.58 -0.60 6.94
N THR A 102 -9.14 -0.54 5.68
CA THR A 102 -8.47 -1.68 5.01
C THR A 102 -7.27 -2.18 5.81
N ILE A 103 -6.43 -1.27 6.32
CA ILE A 103 -5.23 -1.63 7.08
C ILE A 103 -5.55 -2.32 8.39
N GLN A 104 -6.65 -1.95 9.04
CA GLN A 104 -7.10 -2.56 10.28
C GLN A 104 -7.56 -4.00 10.02
N GLU A 105 -8.41 -4.19 9.01
CA GLU A 105 -8.93 -5.50 8.64
C GLU A 105 -7.79 -6.42 8.18
N LEU A 106 -6.95 -5.97 7.24
CA LEU A 106 -5.81 -6.74 6.76
C LEU A 106 -4.81 -7.05 7.88
N GLY A 107 -4.59 -6.08 8.77
CA GLY A 107 -3.75 -6.24 9.95
C GLY A 107 -4.27 -7.33 10.89
N SER A 108 -5.57 -7.36 11.16
CA SER A 108 -6.21 -8.39 11.99
C SER A 108 -6.00 -9.81 11.43
N HIS A 109 -5.92 -9.93 10.10
CA HIS A 109 -5.66 -11.19 9.42
C HIS A 109 -4.17 -11.55 9.36
N CYS A 110 -3.28 -10.58 9.14
CA CYS A 110 -1.91 -10.84 8.69
C CYS A 110 -0.80 -10.49 9.69
N TYR A 111 -1.01 -9.56 10.63
CA TYR A 111 0.05 -9.17 11.56
C TYR A 111 0.57 -10.37 12.36
N TRP A 112 1.87 -10.37 12.64
CA TRP A 112 2.57 -11.39 13.46
C TRP A 112 2.55 -12.80 12.86
N ARG A 113 2.09 -12.97 11.61
CA ARG A 113 2.16 -14.24 10.88
C ARG A 113 3.34 -14.22 9.92
N GLN A 114 3.93 -15.39 9.69
CA GLN A 114 4.94 -15.55 8.63
C GLN A 114 4.31 -15.58 7.23
N LYS A 115 3.12 -16.18 7.10
CA LYS A 115 2.35 -16.30 5.86
C LYS A 115 0.92 -15.87 6.14
N CYS A 116 0.36 -15.05 5.25
CA CYS A 116 -1.04 -14.65 5.31
C CYS A 116 -1.69 -14.85 3.94
N THR A 117 -2.89 -15.43 3.93
CA THR A 117 -3.74 -15.52 2.74
C THR A 117 -5.06 -14.85 3.04
N VAL A 118 -5.50 -13.93 2.18
CA VAL A 118 -6.68 -13.09 2.37
C VAL A 118 -7.48 -13.00 1.08
N PHE A 119 -8.81 -12.98 1.19
CA PHE A 119 -9.72 -12.83 0.06
C PHE A 119 -10.11 -11.35 -0.11
N ALA A 120 -9.82 -10.74 -1.26
CA ALA A 120 -10.15 -9.35 -1.53
C ALA A 120 -11.64 -9.20 -1.84
N SER A 121 -12.45 -8.87 -0.83
CA SER A 121 -13.91 -8.75 -0.98
C SER A 121 -14.50 -7.64 -0.14
N THR A 122 -15.62 -7.09 -0.61
CA THR A 122 -16.43 -6.10 0.11
C THR A 122 -16.96 -6.61 1.45
N LYS A 123 -17.11 -7.92 1.62
CA LYS A 123 -17.53 -8.51 2.89
C LYS A 123 -16.47 -8.35 3.99
N ILE A 124 -15.19 -8.43 3.63
CA ILE A 124 -14.06 -8.29 4.57
C ILE A 124 -13.70 -6.82 4.74
N PHE A 125 -13.59 -6.10 3.63
CA PHE A 125 -13.04 -4.75 3.62
C PHE A 125 -14.08 -3.65 3.51
N GLY A 126 -15.38 -3.95 3.45
CA GLY A 126 -16.42 -2.96 3.20
C GLY A 126 -16.47 -2.45 1.75
N ASP A 127 -17.46 -1.61 1.45
CA ASP A 127 -17.66 -1.04 0.11
C ASP A 127 -18.10 0.44 0.16
N PRO A 128 -17.17 1.38 0.39
CA PRO A 128 -17.49 2.82 0.38
C PRO A 128 -17.66 3.40 -1.03
N CYS A 129 -17.35 2.64 -2.09
CA CYS A 129 -17.42 3.07 -3.48
C CYS A 129 -18.05 1.99 -4.36
N THR A 130 -19.38 1.97 -4.35
CA THR A 130 -20.15 1.11 -5.24
C THR A 130 -19.83 1.42 -6.70
N ASP A 131 -19.92 0.40 -7.57
CA ASP A 131 -19.70 0.51 -9.02
C ASP A 131 -18.26 0.80 -9.48
N VAL A 132 -17.29 0.86 -8.57
CA VAL A 132 -15.86 0.88 -8.89
C VAL A 132 -15.31 -0.55 -8.84
N ASP A 133 -14.60 -0.95 -9.90
CA ASP A 133 -13.82 -2.18 -9.87
C ASP A 133 -12.68 -2.01 -8.85
N LYS A 134 -12.67 -2.77 -7.75
CA LYS A 134 -11.69 -2.58 -6.67
C LYS A 134 -10.52 -3.55 -6.80
N TYR A 135 -9.44 -3.22 -6.11
CA TYR A 135 -8.34 -4.12 -5.82
C TYR A 135 -7.81 -3.85 -4.43
N LEU A 136 -7.28 -4.89 -3.78
CA LEU A 136 -6.50 -4.74 -2.56
C LEU A 136 -5.07 -4.39 -2.97
N SER A 137 -4.56 -3.25 -2.53
CA SER A 137 -3.13 -2.88 -2.58
C SER A 137 -2.59 -2.76 -1.16
N LEU A 138 -1.31 -3.11 -0.99
CA LEU A 138 -0.63 -3.00 0.30
C LEU A 138 0.88 -2.82 0.14
N SER A 139 1.48 -2.30 1.19
CA SER A 139 2.91 -2.39 1.44
C SER A 139 3.14 -3.08 2.79
N TYR A 140 4.14 -3.94 2.87
CA TYR A 140 4.48 -4.67 4.09
C TYR A 140 5.99 -4.86 4.26
N GLN A 141 6.41 -5.10 5.49
CA GLN A 141 7.78 -5.40 5.86
C GLN A 141 7.83 -6.75 6.58
N CYS A 142 9.01 -7.35 6.57
CA CYS A 142 9.29 -8.55 7.34
C CYS A 142 10.16 -8.17 8.54
N GLU A 143 9.61 -8.29 9.75
CA GLU A 143 10.32 -8.00 10.99
C GLU A 143 10.89 -9.28 11.59
N SER A 144 12.14 -9.23 12.08
CA SER A 144 12.73 -10.39 12.73
C SER A 144 11.98 -10.74 14.01
N THR A 145 11.76 -12.03 14.25
CA THR A 145 11.21 -12.51 15.51
C THR A 145 12.26 -12.55 16.63
N SER A 146 13.56 -12.46 16.30
CA SER A 146 14.68 -12.69 17.22
C SER A 146 15.17 -11.44 17.98
N GLY A 147 14.26 -10.55 18.38
CA GLY A 147 14.64 -9.26 19.00
C GLY A 147 13.63 -8.70 20.00
N LYS A 148 12.78 -9.56 20.57
CA LYS A 148 11.81 -9.20 21.61
C LYS A 148 11.84 -10.26 22.73
N ASP A 149 13.00 -10.39 23.35
CA ASP A 149 13.14 -11.07 24.65
C ASP A 149 12.73 -10.11 25.77
#